data_AF-A0A172ZKB6-F1
#
_entry.id   AF-A0A172ZKB6-F1
#
_cell.length_a   1.000
_cell.length_b   1.000
_cell.length_c   1.000
_cell.angle_alpha   90.00
_cell.angle_beta   90.00
_cell.angle_gamma   90.00
#
_symmetry.space_group_name_H-M   'P 1'
#
loop_
_entity.id
_entity.type
_entity.pdbx_description
1 polymer ?
#
loop_
_entity_poly.entity_id
_entity_poly.type
_entity_poly.pdbx_seq_one_letter_code
_entity_poly.pdbx_strand_id
1 'polypeptide(L)'
;MNVEGNPIEQWEKLVEILLDERASDAEQDDAAMDLSEYSHKNVVKALLTISNHDSTDDMIKASCGESLAMILVNNDRFDNEIYNQLRGIAKIEFESYIRLKKNDWKTYLNT
;
A
#
# COMPACT_ATOMS: atom_id res chain seq x y z
N MET A 1 35.73 8.73 -14.11
CA MET A 1 34.54 7.89 -13.86
C MET A 1 34.20 8.07 -12.41
N ASN A 2 33.21 8.91 -12.11
CA ASN A 2 32.64 9.00 -10.78
C ASN A 2 31.28 8.31 -10.87
N VAL A 3 31.15 7.16 -10.23
CA VAL A 3 29.82 6.60 -9.92
C VAL A 3 29.37 7.30 -8.65
N GLU A 4 28.83 8.50 -8.80
CA GLU A 4 28.02 9.11 -7.74
C GLU A 4 26.78 8.24 -7.60
N GLY A 5 26.70 7.47 -6.51
CA GLY A 5 25.53 6.68 -6.18
C GLY A 5 24.32 7.59 -6.10
N ASN A 6 23.26 7.26 -6.84
CA ASN A 6 21.99 8.00 -6.79
C ASN A 6 21.52 8.08 -5.32
N PRO A 7 21.12 9.24 -4.79
CA PRO A 7 20.56 9.32 -3.45
C PRO A 7 19.37 8.38 -3.33
N ILE A 8 19.37 7.54 -2.28
CA ILE A 8 18.26 6.63 -1.98
C ILE A 8 17.00 7.49 -1.81
N GLU A 9 15.99 7.22 -2.63
CA GLU A 9 14.72 7.94 -2.58
C GLU A 9 13.97 7.55 -1.29
N GLN A 10 13.19 8.45 -0.71
CA GLN A 10 12.54 8.20 0.59
C GLN A 10 11.66 6.95 0.58
N TRP A 11 10.93 6.70 -0.51
CA TRP A 11 10.09 5.51 -0.64
C TRP A 11 10.89 4.20 -0.64
N GLU A 12 12.16 4.21 -1.04
CA GLU A 12 13.00 3.00 -1.01
C GLU A 12 13.23 2.57 0.44
N LYS A 13 13.52 3.51 1.33
CA LYS A 13 13.71 3.24 2.77
C LYS A 13 12.42 2.79 3.45
N LEU A 14 11.29 3.38 3.07
CA LEU A 14 9.99 2.96 3.61
C LEU A 14 9.64 1.53 3.15
N VAL A 15 9.93 1.18 1.90
CA VAL A 15 9.81 -0.20 1.42
C VAL A 15 10.75 -1.15 2.17
N GLU A 16 11.98 -0.73 2.46
CA GLU A 16 12.92 -1.53 3.27
C GLU A 16 12.36 -1.81 4.66
N ILE A 17 11.82 -0.80 5.35
CA ILE A 17 11.19 -0.95 6.68
C ILE A 17 9.99 -1.89 6.61
N LEU A 18 9.09 -1.68 5.65
CA LEU A 18 7.88 -2.47 5.49
C LEU A 18 8.18 -3.96 5.24
N LEU A 19 9.29 -4.28 4.57
CA LEU A 19 9.69 -5.66 4.25
C LEU A 19 10.63 -6.28 5.29
N ASP A 20 11.11 -5.51 6.28
CA ASP A 20 12.01 -6.03 7.31
C ASP A 20 11.22 -6.73 8.42
N GLU A 21 11.34 -8.06 8.51
CA GLU A 21 10.72 -8.89 9.56
C GLU A 21 11.23 -8.55 10.98
N ARG A 22 12.29 -7.75 11.10
CA ARG A 22 12.83 -7.29 12.39
C ARG A 22 12.31 -5.91 12.79
N ALA A 23 11.69 -5.17 11.86
CA ALA A 23 11.02 -3.93 12.19
C ALA A 23 9.85 -4.24 13.14
N SER A 24 9.57 -3.30 14.05
CA SER A 24 8.40 -3.42 14.91
C SER A 24 7.12 -3.26 14.09
N ASP A 25 6.02 -3.84 14.57
CA ASP A 25 4.71 -3.70 13.91
C ASP A 25 4.32 -2.23 13.71
N ALA A 26 4.69 -1.35 14.66
CA ALA A 26 4.47 0.09 14.56
C ALA A 26 5.29 0.75 13.44
N GLU A 27 6.57 0.39 13.28
CA GLU A 27 7.40 0.90 12.18
C GLU A 27 6.89 0.42 10.82
N GLN A 28 6.43 -0.83 10.73
CA GLN A 28 5.85 -1.36 9.49
C GLN A 28 4.51 -0.69 9.17
N ASP A 29 3.68 -0.44 10.18
CA ASP A 29 2.40 0.26 10.03
C ASP A 29 2.60 1.71 9.56
N ASP A 30 3.47 2.47 10.24
CA ASP A 30 3.83 3.83 9.84
C ASP A 30 4.41 3.87 8.42
N ALA A 31 5.31 2.93 8.09
CA ALA A 31 5.87 2.82 6.75
C ALA A 31 4.82 2.50 5.69
N ALA A 32 3.87 1.60 5.98
CA ALA A 32 2.78 1.28 5.07
C ALA A 32 1.95 2.53 4.76
N MET A 33 1.59 3.31 5.77
CA MET A 33 0.80 4.55 5.61
C MET A 33 1.57 5.66 4.88
N ASP A 34 2.83 5.90 5.25
CA ASP A 34 3.67 6.92 4.59
C ASP A 34 3.93 6.59 3.11
N LEU A 35 3.93 5.31 2.73
CA LEU A 35 4.08 4.87 1.35
C LEU A 35 2.90 5.28 0.45
N SER A 36 1.75 5.63 1.01
CA SER A 36 0.58 6.09 0.25
C SER A 36 0.82 7.35 -0.60
N GLU A 37 1.85 8.13 -0.26
CA GLU A 37 2.26 9.33 -1.00
C GLU A 37 3.03 9.02 -2.29
N TYR A 38 3.42 7.77 -2.52
CA TYR A 38 4.29 7.36 -3.62
C TYR A 38 3.61 6.36 -4.56
N SER A 39 3.35 6.76 -5.82
CA SER A 39 2.79 5.88 -6.86
C SER A 39 3.80 5.01 -7.59
N HIS A 40 5.01 4.87 -7.03
CA HIS A 40 6.07 4.10 -7.65
C HIS A 40 5.71 2.60 -7.69
N LYS A 41 5.98 1.93 -8.81
CA LYS A 41 5.59 0.52 -9.01
C LYS A 41 6.11 -0.44 -7.93
N ASN A 42 7.28 -0.16 -7.36
CA ASN A 42 7.86 -1.00 -6.31
C ASN A 42 7.14 -0.81 -4.97
N VAL A 43 6.62 0.40 -4.72
CA VAL A 43 5.80 0.70 -3.54
C VAL A 43 4.50 -0.10 -3.61
N VAL A 44 3.78 0.01 -4.74
CA VAL A 44 2.55 -0.75 -4.99
C VAL A 44 2.78 -2.26 -4.81
N LYS A 45 3.89 -2.78 -5.37
CA LYS A 45 4.25 -4.20 -5.25
C LYS A 45 4.53 -4.61 -3.80
N ALA A 46 5.24 -3.79 -3.03
CA ALA A 46 5.55 -4.07 -1.63
C ALA A 46 4.29 -4.09 -0.77
N LEU A 47 3.45 -3.05 -0.88
CA LEU A 47 2.17 -2.96 -0.18
C LEU A 47 1.27 -4.16 -0.50
N LEU A 48 1.16 -4.54 -1.78
CA LEU A 48 0.34 -5.68 -2.20
C LEU A 48 0.89 -7.04 -1.73
N THR A 49 2.22 -7.15 -1.58
CA THR A 49 2.85 -8.36 -1.05
C THR A 49 2.52 -8.52 0.42
N ILE A 50 2.74 -7.47 1.22
CA ILE A 50 2.51 -7.49 2.67
C ILE A 50 1.02 -7.60 3.01
N SER A 51 0.14 -6.91 2.27
CA SER A 51 -1.32 -6.99 2.47
C SER A 51 -1.87 -8.42 2.35
N ASN A 52 -1.17 -9.27 1.59
CA ASN A 52 -1.57 -10.64 1.30
C ASN A 52 -0.73 -11.68 2.06
N HIS A 53 0.26 -11.29 2.85
CA HIS A 53 1.13 -12.23 3.53
C HIS A 53 0.47 -12.76 4.80
N ASP A 54 0.27 -14.09 4.90
CA ASP A 54 -0.61 -14.67 5.93
C ASP A 54 -0.15 -14.36 7.36
N SER A 55 1.15 -14.32 7.63
CA SER A 55 1.71 -14.09 8.96
C SER A 55 1.86 -12.61 9.35
N THR A 56 1.56 -11.67 8.45
CA THR A 56 1.61 -10.24 8.77
C THR A 56 0.46 -9.88 9.70
N ASP A 57 0.72 -8.99 10.66
CA ASP A 57 -0.32 -8.47 11.55
C ASP A 57 -1.48 -7.81 10.78
N ASP A 58 -2.70 -7.96 11.29
CA ASP A 58 -3.90 -7.47 10.61
C ASP A 58 -3.92 -5.93 10.49
N MET A 59 -3.29 -5.21 11.42
CA MET A 59 -3.15 -3.75 11.36
C MET A 59 -2.28 -3.32 10.19
N ILE A 60 -1.13 -3.97 9.99
CA ILE A 60 -0.23 -3.67 8.87
C ILE A 60 -0.92 -4.00 7.53
N LYS A 61 -1.64 -5.13 7.47
CA LYS A 61 -2.44 -5.49 6.28
C LYS A 61 -3.51 -4.44 5.98
N ALA A 62 -4.22 -3.98 7.01
CA ALA A 62 -5.22 -2.92 6.92
C ALA A 62 -4.60 -1.64 6.33
N SER A 63 -3.50 -1.16 6.90
CA SER A 63 -2.77 0.02 6.44
C SER A 63 -2.24 -0.11 5.02
N CYS A 64 -1.77 -1.31 4.62
CA CYS A 64 -1.40 -1.56 3.23
C CYS A 64 -2.59 -1.44 2.27
N GLY A 65 -3.76 -1.97 2.68
CA GLY A 65 -5.00 -1.87 1.91
C GLY A 65 -5.48 -0.43 1.74
N GLU A 66 -5.52 0.34 2.83
CA GLU A 66 -5.87 1.75 2.80
C GLU A 66 -4.89 2.55 1.92
N SER A 67 -3.59 2.32 2.08
CA SER A 67 -2.54 3.02 1.32
C SER A 67 -2.61 2.73 -0.18
N LEU A 68 -2.92 1.50 -0.58
CA LEU A 68 -3.20 1.17 -1.98
C LEU A 68 -4.41 1.95 -2.52
N ALA A 69 -5.49 2.08 -1.74
CA ALA A 69 -6.63 2.89 -2.14
C ALA A 69 -6.25 4.37 -2.27
N MET A 70 -5.51 4.92 -1.31
CA MET A 70 -5.01 6.29 -1.33
C MET A 70 -4.20 6.58 -2.59
N ILE A 71 -3.25 5.70 -2.95
CA ILE A 71 -2.44 5.84 -4.17
C ILE A 71 -3.35 5.92 -5.40
N LEU A 72 -4.30 5.01 -5.56
CA LEU A 72 -5.20 5.00 -6.72
C LEU A 72 -6.06 6.27 -6.78
N VAL A 73 -6.61 6.69 -5.64
CA VAL A 73 -7.41 7.93 -5.53
C VAL A 73 -6.57 9.17 -5.88
N ASN A 74 -5.34 9.27 -5.37
CA ASN A 74 -4.44 10.40 -5.62
C ASN A 74 -4.02 10.49 -7.10
N ASN A 75 -3.95 9.36 -7.80
CA ASN A 75 -3.65 9.30 -9.23
C ASN A 75 -4.91 9.32 -10.12
N ASP A 76 -6.10 9.43 -9.53
CA ASP A 76 -7.41 9.37 -10.20
C ASP A 76 -7.55 8.17 -11.16
N ARG A 77 -6.98 7.03 -10.78
CA ARG A 77 -6.97 5.83 -11.61
C ARG A 77 -7.24 4.59 -10.77
N PHE A 78 -8.44 4.04 -10.89
CA PHE A 78 -8.76 2.75 -10.30
C PHE A 78 -8.01 1.62 -11.02
N ASP A 79 -7.50 0.65 -10.27
CA ASP A 79 -6.82 -0.53 -10.78
C ASP A 79 -7.52 -1.80 -10.31
N ASN A 80 -8.23 -2.46 -11.23
CA ASN A 80 -8.96 -3.69 -10.94
C ASN A 80 -8.05 -4.88 -10.61
N GLU A 81 -6.81 -4.89 -11.12
CA GLU A 81 -5.88 -6.00 -10.87
C GLU A 81 -5.39 -5.96 -9.43
N ILE A 82 -5.07 -4.76 -8.91
CA ILE A 82 -4.74 -4.56 -7.50
C ILE A 82 -5.94 -4.94 -6.63
N TYR A 83 -7.13 -4.39 -6.92
CA TYR A 83 -8.33 -4.64 -6.14
C TYR A 83 -8.70 -6.13 -6.05
N ASN A 84 -8.61 -6.87 -7.16
CA ASN A 84 -8.97 -8.29 -7.19
C ASN A 84 -7.97 -9.20 -6.47
N GLN A 85 -6.75 -8.73 -6.23
CA GLN A 85 -5.74 -9.47 -5.47
C GLN A 85 -5.89 -9.28 -3.95
N LEU A 86 -6.50 -8.18 -3.51
CA LEU A 86 -6.72 -7.93 -2.10
C LEU A 86 -7.72 -8.92 -1.49
N ARG A 87 -7.50 -9.28 -0.23
CA ARG A 87 -8.37 -10.17 0.56
C ARG A 87 -8.40 -9.75 2.02
N GLY A 88 -9.37 -10.26 2.76
CA GLY A 88 -9.48 -10.04 4.20
C GLY A 88 -9.51 -8.56 4.57
N ILE A 89 -8.83 -8.21 5.66
CA ILE A 89 -8.85 -6.85 6.24
C ILE A 89 -8.28 -5.79 5.29
N ALA A 90 -7.25 -6.12 4.50
CA ALA A 90 -6.68 -5.18 3.53
C ALA A 90 -7.72 -4.77 2.47
N LYS A 91 -8.55 -5.72 2.00
CA LYS A 91 -9.63 -5.41 1.05
C LYS A 91 -10.72 -4.56 1.70
N ILE A 92 -11.06 -4.85 2.96
CA ILE A 92 -12.07 -4.09 3.71
C ILE A 92 -11.65 -2.62 3.82
N GLU A 93 -10.41 -2.35 4.24
CA GLU A 93 -9.95 -0.96 4.40
C GLU A 93 -9.75 -0.24 3.07
N PHE A 94 -9.27 -0.94 2.05
CA PHE A 94 -9.25 -0.41 0.68
C PHE A 94 -10.66 0.07 0.27
N GLU A 95 -11.67 -0.77 0.44
CA GLU A 95 -13.06 -0.41 0.10
C GLU A 95 -13.61 0.72 0.97
N SER A 96 -13.35 0.70 2.28
CA SER A 96 -13.75 1.76 3.21
C SER A 96 -13.23 3.13 2.74
N TYR A 97 -11.95 3.21 2.38
CA TYR A 97 -11.35 4.45 1.90
C TYR A 97 -11.96 4.93 0.57
N ILE A 98 -12.16 4.01 -0.39
CA ILE A 98 -12.80 4.34 -1.67
C ILE A 98 -14.22 4.89 -1.44
N ARG A 99 -15.02 4.24 -0.59
CA ARG A 99 -16.37 4.69 -0.26
C ARG A 99 -16.38 6.07 0.41
N LEU A 100 -15.32 6.42 1.14
CA LEU A 100 -15.16 7.71 1.80
C LEU A 100 -14.71 8.84 0.85
N LYS A 101 -13.76 8.57 -0.06
CA LYS A 101 -13.10 9.61 -0.87
C LYS A 101 -13.57 9.69 -2.33
N LYS A 102 -13.98 8.57 -2.94
CA LYS A 102 -14.38 8.46 -4.35
C LYS A 102 -15.67 7.64 -4.46
N ASN A 103 -16.77 8.25 -4.04
CA ASN A 103 -18.09 7.60 -3.99
C ASN A 103 -18.57 7.09 -5.37
N ASP A 104 -18.15 7.74 -6.45
CA ASP A 104 -18.39 7.34 -7.84
C ASP A 104 -17.71 6.02 -8.21
N TRP A 105 -16.59 5.68 -7.57
CA TRP A 105 -15.86 4.43 -7.80
C TRP A 105 -16.50 3.22 -7.12
N LYS A 106 -17.58 3.39 -6.35
CA LYS A 106 -18.32 2.27 -5.73
C LYS A 106 -18.77 1.22 -6.73
N THR A 107 -19.00 1.59 -7.99
CA THR A 107 -19.40 0.66 -9.05
C THR A 107 -18.32 -0.34 -9.44
N TYR A 108 -17.05 -0.07 -9.10
CA TYR A 108 -15.93 -0.98 -9.34
C TYR A 108 -15.72 -1.96 -8.19
N LEU A 109 -16.33 -1.71 -7.03
CA LEU A 109 -16.24 -2.60 -5.89
C LEU A 109 -17.18 -3.78 -6.11
N ASN A 110 -16.65 -4.99 -6.05
CA ASN A 110 -17.41 -6.24 -6.14
C ASN A 110 -18.12 -6.46 -4.80
N THR A 111 -19.24 -5.76 -4.58
CA THR A 111 -20.15 -6.01 -3.44
C THR A 111 -20.94 -7.28 -3.62
#